data_AF-A0A2U9CGP0-F1
#
_entry.id   AF-A0A2U9CGP0-F1
#
_cell.length_a   1.000
_cell.length_b   1.000
_cell.length_c   1.000
_cell.angle_alpha   90.00
_cell.angle_beta   90.00
_cell.angle_gamma   90.00
#
_symmetry.space_group_name_H-M   'P 1'
#
loop_
_entity.id
_entity.type
_entity.pdbx_description
1 polymer ?
#
loop_
_entity_poly.entity_id
_entity_poly.type
_entity_poly.pdbx_seq_one_letter_code
_entity_poly.pdbx_strand_id
1 'polypeptide(L)'
;MFKDLQENGHFFGDFLDKSLIQFCFLNLVQKEVVEVVRTWNTHKIRPRPGQDVPGGRPVLMYTVDLEEVAVCKEECTPKSQFPCDETVFELCVLLMQENR
;
A
#
# COMPACT_ATOMS: atom_id res chain seq x y z
N MET A 1 -7.16 7.31 12.12
CA MET A 1 -7.70 7.81 10.83
C MET A 1 -8.62 6.80 10.15
N PHE A 2 -8.13 5.74 9.47
CA PHE A 2 -9.05 4.76 8.84
C PHE A 2 -9.87 3.98 9.85
N LYS A 3 -9.27 3.64 11.00
CA LYS A 3 -9.98 3.02 12.12
C LYS A 3 -11.10 3.92 12.66
N ASP A 4 -10.81 5.21 12.82
CA ASP A 4 -11.80 6.20 13.26
C ASP A 4 -12.94 6.36 12.23
N LEU A 5 -12.64 6.31 10.93
CA LEU A 5 -13.68 6.32 9.88
C LEU A 5 -14.60 5.09 10.00
N GLN A 6 -14.02 3.92 10.27
CA GLN A 6 -14.77 2.68 10.47
C GLN A 6 -15.61 2.73 11.75
N GLU A 7 -15.03 3.18 12.86
CA GLU A 7 -15.71 3.30 14.16
C GLU A 7 -16.88 4.28 14.12
N ASN A 8 -16.80 5.33 13.27
CA ASN A 8 -17.88 6.30 13.07
C ASN A 8 -18.90 5.92 11.99
N GLY A 9 -18.76 4.75 11.35
CA GLY A 9 -19.68 4.30 10.30
C GLY A 9 -19.53 5.07 8.97
N HIS A 10 -18.37 5.68 8.72
CA HIS A 10 -18.02 6.34 7.46
C HIS A 10 -17.18 5.45 6.54
N PHE A 11 -16.90 4.21 6.96
CA PHE A 11 -16.14 3.24 6.19
C PHE A 11 -16.62 1.83 6.54
N PHE A 12 -17.22 1.16 5.57
CA PHE A 12 -17.69 -0.23 5.61
C PHE A 12 -16.75 -1.18 4.86
N GLY A 13 -15.82 -0.64 4.07
CA GLY A 13 -14.89 -1.41 3.26
C GLY A 13 -15.53 -1.97 2.00
N ASP A 14 -16.62 -1.36 1.53
CA ASP A 14 -17.27 -1.73 0.28
C ASP A 14 -16.50 -1.21 -0.96
N PHE A 15 -17.07 -1.40 -2.13
CA PHE A 15 -16.47 -0.94 -3.39
C PHE A 15 -16.20 0.57 -3.40
N LEU A 16 -17.15 1.37 -2.94
CA LEU A 16 -17.04 2.81 -2.98
C LEU A 16 -15.98 3.29 -1.98
N ASP A 17 -16.01 2.77 -0.77
CA ASP A 17 -15.02 3.05 0.26
C ASP A 17 -13.60 2.78 -0.23
N LYS A 18 -13.38 1.59 -0.79
CA LYS A 18 -12.08 1.21 -1.35
C LYS A 18 -11.65 2.17 -2.46
N SER A 19 -12.56 2.51 -3.37
CA SER A 19 -12.30 3.43 -4.47
C SER A 19 -11.97 4.84 -3.99
N LEU A 20 -12.65 5.35 -2.95
CA LEU A 20 -12.39 6.66 -2.37
C LEU A 20 -11.04 6.71 -1.63
N ILE A 21 -10.69 5.66 -0.89
CA ILE A 21 -9.37 5.57 -0.25
C ILE A 21 -8.25 5.53 -1.30
N GLN A 22 -8.45 4.73 -2.34
CA GLN A 22 -7.54 4.67 -3.47
C GLN A 22 -7.39 6.04 -4.16
N PHE A 23 -8.50 6.72 -4.44
CA PHE A 23 -8.52 8.06 -5.02
C PHE A 23 -7.67 9.05 -4.20
N CYS A 24 -7.91 9.11 -2.90
CA CYS A 24 -7.29 10.08 -2.01
C CYS A 24 -5.82 9.77 -1.68
N PHE A 25 -5.49 8.48 -1.52
CA PHE A 25 -4.24 8.09 -0.84
C PHE A 25 -3.37 7.11 -1.62
N LEU A 26 -3.83 6.50 -2.71
CA LEU A 26 -3.03 5.46 -3.41
C LEU A 26 -1.65 5.97 -3.82
N ASN A 27 -1.57 7.19 -4.34
CA ASN A 27 -0.29 7.77 -4.76
C ASN A 27 0.68 7.97 -3.58
N LEU A 28 0.17 8.37 -2.42
CA LEU A 28 0.98 8.53 -1.20
C LEU A 28 1.46 7.17 -0.69
N VAL A 29 0.54 6.22 -0.52
CA VAL A 29 0.85 4.87 -0.06
C VAL A 29 1.86 4.20 -0.97
N GLN A 30 1.67 4.30 -2.29
CA GLN A 30 2.59 3.70 -3.26
C GLN A 30 3.99 4.32 -3.17
N LYS A 31 4.09 5.64 -3.01
CA LYS A 31 5.37 6.32 -2.85
C LYS A 31 6.12 5.81 -1.61
N GLU A 32 5.43 5.71 -0.48
CA GLU A 32 6.02 5.21 0.77
C GLU A 32 6.44 3.75 0.65
N VAL A 33 5.60 2.88 0.08
CA VAL A 33 5.93 1.47 -0.14
C VAL A 33 7.16 1.32 -1.04
N VAL A 34 7.23 2.06 -2.14
CA VAL A 34 8.40 2.03 -3.05
C VAL A 34 9.68 2.48 -2.34
N GLU A 35 9.60 3.50 -1.47
CA GLU A 35 10.74 3.96 -0.68
C GLU A 35 11.22 2.90 0.32
N VAL A 36 10.30 2.25 1.02
CA VAL A 36 10.61 1.14 1.94
C VAL A 36 11.28 -0.01 1.19
N VAL A 37 10.70 -0.43 0.06
CA VAL A 37 11.26 -1.51 -0.78
C VAL A 37 12.66 -1.14 -1.26
N ARG A 38 12.89 0.09 -1.72
CA ARG A 38 14.20 0.56 -2.17
C ARG A 38 15.21 0.56 -1.03
N THR A 39 14.84 1.10 0.12
CA THR A 39 15.71 1.19 1.29
C THR A 39 16.10 -0.20 1.78
N TRP A 40 15.12 -1.09 1.91
CA TRP A 40 15.34 -2.49 2.28
C TRP A 40 16.26 -3.21 1.30
N ASN A 41 15.99 -3.08 0.01
CA ASN A 41 16.75 -3.75 -1.04
C ASN A 41 18.18 -3.23 -1.20
N THR A 42 18.48 -2.05 -0.68
CA THR A 42 19.84 -1.46 -0.73
C THR A 42 20.56 -1.53 0.62
N HIS A 43 19.84 -1.85 1.70
CA HIS A 43 20.41 -1.97 3.03
C HIS A 43 21.39 -3.14 3.11
N LYS A 44 22.58 -2.88 3.67
CA LYS A 44 23.57 -3.89 4.02
C LYS A 44 23.79 -3.90 5.52
N ILE A 45 23.39 -4.98 6.18
CA ILE A 45 23.66 -5.21 7.59
C ILE A 45 25.16 -5.45 7.74
N ARG A 46 25.80 -4.64 8.58
CA ARG A 46 27.21 -4.79 8.92
C ARG A 46 27.39 -5.98 9.88
N PRO A 47 28.32 -6.91 9.61
CA PRO A 47 28.64 -7.97 10.57
C PRO A 47 29.24 -7.37 11.84
N ARG A 48 28.83 -7.87 13.01
CA ARG A 48 29.32 -7.42 14.31
C ARG A 48 30.36 -8.41 14.85
N PRO A 49 31.58 -7.95 15.23
CA PRO A 49 32.57 -8.84 15.85
C PRO A 49 32.03 -9.44 17.16
N GLY A 50 32.14 -10.76 17.31
CA GLY A 50 31.72 -11.47 18.54
C GLY A 50 30.25 -11.89 18.59
N GLN A 51 29.44 -11.60 17.56
CA GLN A 51 28.14 -12.21 17.37
C GLN A 51 28.14 -13.01 16.07
N ASP A 52 27.60 -14.23 16.09
CA ASP A 52 27.51 -15.11 14.93
C ASP A 52 26.35 -14.70 13.99
N VAL A 53 26.23 -13.40 13.74
CA VAL A 53 25.18 -12.81 12.91
C VAL A 53 25.79 -12.51 11.55
N PRO A 54 25.36 -13.22 10.48
CA PRO A 54 25.89 -12.98 9.15
C PRO A 54 25.56 -11.55 8.71
N GLY A 55 26.59 -10.82 8.26
CA GLY A 55 26.40 -9.57 7.55
C GLY A 55 25.83 -9.82 6.15
N GLY A 56 25.21 -8.81 5.55
CA GLY A 56 24.66 -8.94 4.20
C GLY A 56 23.33 -8.21 4.01
N ARG A 57 22.68 -8.49 2.88
CA ARG A 57 21.36 -7.94 2.57
C ARG A 57 20.28 -8.82 3.19
N PRO A 58 19.31 -8.25 3.91
CA PRO A 58 18.17 -9.02 4.39
C PRO A 58 17.43 -9.70 3.24
N VAL A 59 17.19 -11.02 3.34
CA VAL A 59 16.49 -11.80 2.30
C VAL A 59 14.98 -11.89 2.58
N LEU A 60 14.58 -12.06 3.84
CA LEU A 60 13.18 -12.02 4.30
C LEU A 60 13.10 -11.29 5.64
N MET A 61 12.04 -10.50 5.84
CA MET A 61 11.77 -9.78 7.09
C MET A 61 10.86 -10.58 8.03
N TYR A 62 10.03 -11.47 7.48
CA TYR A 62 9.11 -12.35 8.18
C TYR A 62 8.89 -13.62 7.35
N THR A 63 8.55 -14.74 8.00
CA THR A 63 8.07 -15.94 7.30
C THR A 63 6.65 -15.66 6.81
N VAL A 64 6.49 -15.56 5.49
CA VAL A 64 5.20 -15.47 4.82
C VAL A 64 4.66 -16.86 4.54
N ASP A 65 3.36 -17.06 4.76
CA ASP A 65 2.66 -18.19 4.18
C ASP A 65 2.58 -17.99 2.65
N LEU A 66 2.97 -19.03 1.89
CA LEU A 66 2.94 -18.98 0.44
C LEU A 66 1.51 -18.86 -0.10
N GLU A 67 0.52 -19.38 0.63
CA GLU A 67 -0.90 -19.30 0.28
C GLU A 67 -1.38 -17.84 0.37
N GLU A 68 -1.02 -17.14 1.45
CA GLU A 68 -1.35 -15.72 1.63
C GLU A 68 -0.69 -14.84 0.56
N VAL A 69 0.54 -15.18 0.16
CA VAL A 69 1.24 -14.48 -0.92
C VAL A 69 0.56 -14.72 -2.27
N ALA A 70 0.03 -15.92 -2.52
CA ALA A 70 -0.70 -16.24 -3.74
C ALA A 70 -1.99 -15.42 -3.83
N VAL A 71 -2.79 -15.39 -2.75
CA VAL A 71 -4.00 -14.58 -2.65
C VAL A 71 -3.68 -13.10 -2.87
N CYS A 72 -2.63 -12.59 -2.21
CA CYS A 72 -2.24 -11.20 -2.37
C CYS A 72 -1.85 -10.86 -3.81
N LYS A 73 -1.17 -11.78 -4.52
CA LYS A 73 -0.82 -11.59 -5.94
C LYS A 73 -2.04 -11.60 -6.88
N GLU A 74 -3.07 -12.37 -6.54
CA GLU A 74 -4.31 -12.42 -7.33
C GLU A 74 -5.14 -11.15 -7.13
N GLU A 75 -5.25 -10.68 -5.89
CA GLU A 75 -6.03 -9.51 -5.51
C GLU A 75 -5.31 -8.18 -5.85
N CYS A 76 -3.98 -8.16 -5.90
CA CYS A 76 -3.20 -6.97 -6.23
C CYS A 76 -3.17 -6.75 -7.74
N THR A 77 -4.03 -5.86 -8.23
CA THR A 77 -3.97 -5.39 -9.62
C THR A 77 -2.84 -4.37 -9.81
N PRO A 78 -2.10 -4.44 -10.93
CA PRO A 78 -1.17 -3.38 -11.30
C PRO A 78 -1.92 -2.05 -11.41
N LYS A 79 -1.27 -0.98 -10.95
CA LYS A 79 -1.83 0.37 -11.03
C LYS A 79 -2.23 0.70 -12.47
N SER A 80 -3.50 1.03 -12.67
CA SER A 80 -4.01 1.51 -13.96
C SER A 80 -3.63 2.98 -14.19
N GLN A 81 -4.16 3.60 -15.24
CA GLN A 81 -4.02 5.03 -15.47
C GLN A 81 -4.66 5.88 -14.35
N PHE A 82 -5.65 5.31 -13.64
CA PHE A 82 -6.40 5.98 -12.59
C PHE A 82 -6.02 5.42 -11.21
N PRO A 83 -6.09 6.25 -10.14
CA PRO A 83 -5.78 5.78 -8.80
C PRO A 83 -6.83 4.82 -8.25
N CYS A 84 -8.05 4.86 -8.79
CA CYS A 84 -9.20 4.02 -8.41
C CYS A 84 -9.99 3.65 -9.67
N ASP A 85 -11.22 3.14 -9.49
CA ASP A 85 -12.17 2.98 -10.59
C ASP A 85 -12.34 4.28 -11.41
N GLU A 86 -12.38 4.15 -12.73
CA GLU A 86 -12.44 5.28 -13.67
C GLU A 86 -13.68 6.14 -13.46
N THR A 87 -14.85 5.52 -13.27
CA THR A 87 -16.11 6.25 -13.07
C THR A 87 -16.07 7.02 -11.75
N VAL A 88 -15.56 6.39 -10.68
CA VAL A 88 -15.41 7.04 -9.38
C VAL A 88 -14.42 8.21 -9.47
N PHE A 89 -13.30 8.03 -10.17
CA PHE A 89 -12.31 9.08 -10.39
C PHE A 89 -12.92 10.30 -11.08
N GLU A 90 -13.62 10.10 -12.20
CA GLU A 90 -14.26 11.17 -12.95
C GLU A 90 -15.28 11.94 -12.10
N LEU A 91 -16.14 11.21 -11.38
CA LEU A 91 -17.13 11.80 -10.49
C LEU A 91 -16.47 12.63 -9.37
N CYS A 92 -15.42 12.10 -8.73
CA CYS A 92 -14.70 12.84 -7.69
C CYS A 92 -14.05 14.13 -8.24
N VAL A 93 -13.49 14.09 -9.46
CA VAL A 93 -12.92 15.27 -10.11
C VAL A 93 -13.99 16.32 -10.39
N LEU A 94 -15.14 15.92 -10.93
CA LEU A 94 -16.27 16.83 -11.19
C LEU A 94 -16.78 17.46 -9.89
N LEU A 95 -17.00 16.66 -8.84
CA LEU A 95 -17.45 17.14 -7.54
C LEU A 95 -16.47 18.15 -6.92
N MET A 96 -15.16 17.94 -7.07
CA MET A 96 -14.15 18.88 -6.59
C MET A 96 -14.06 20.16 -7.42
N GLN A 97 -14.45 20.12 -8.70
CA GLN A 97 -14.55 21.32 -9.54
C GLN A 97 -15.80 22.14 -9.21
N GLU A 98 -16.92 21.48 -8.91
CA GLU A 98 -18.18 22.14 -8.56
C GLU A 98 -18.13 22.84 -7.19
N ASN A 99 -17.43 22.24 -6.22
CA ASN A 99 -17.28 22.80 -4.87
C ASN A 99 -16.10 23.80 -4.74
N ARG A 100 -15.69 24.42 -5.84
CA ARG A 100 -14.53 25.32 -5.92
C ARG A 100 -14.97 26.78 -6.10
#